data_AF-A0A6G7A1N3-F1
#
_entry.id   AF-A0A6G7A1N3-F1
#
_cell.length_a   1.000
_cell.length_b   1.000
_cell.length_c   1.000
_cell.angle_alpha   90.00
_cell.angle_beta   90.00
_cell.angle_gamma   90.00
#
_symmetry.space_group_name_H-M   'P 1'
#
loop_
_entity.id
_entity.type
_entity.pdbx_description
1 polymer ?
#
loop_
_entity_poly.entity_id
_entity_poly.type
_entity_poly.pdbx_seq_one_letter_code
_entity_poly.pdbx_strand_id
1 'polypeptide(L)' 'MEQLVVWIIAVIGGGTLIGVFCKMKDGFGPMNLRVVGIVLVAVLTSLLAVLKDDGFTAAIGVLGAIAGYLFGSQTDK' A
#
# COMPACT_ATOMS: atom_id res chain seq x y z
N MET A 1 -5.25 -17.71 -14.93
CA MET A 1 -5.33 -17.55 -13.45
C MET A 1 -4.83 -16.18 -13.02
N GLU A 2 -3.69 -15.72 -13.52
CA GLU A 2 -3.06 -14.43 -13.16
C GLU A 2 -4.00 -13.22 -13.30
N GLN A 3 -4.74 -13.13 -14.41
CA GLN A 3 -5.67 -12.03 -14.61
C GLN A 3 -6.82 -11.98 -13.58
N LEU A 4 -7.26 -13.13 -13.08
CA LEU A 4 -8.27 -13.21 -12.02
C LEU A 4 -7.69 -12.72 -10.69
N VAL A 5 -6.44 -13.09 -10.38
CA VAL A 5 -5.71 -12.62 -9.20
C VAL A 5 -5.52 -11.10 -9.24
N VAL A 6 -5.13 -10.55 -10.40
CA VAL A 6 -4.99 -9.09 -10.59
C VAL A 6 -6.31 -8.37 -10.34
N TRP A 7 -7.43 -8.90 -10.85
CA TRP A 7 -8.77 -8.33 -10.60
C TRP A 7 -9.14 -8.36 -9.12
N ILE A 8 -8.88 -9.47 -8.42
CA ILE A 8 -9.13 -9.57 -6.98
C ILE A 8 -8.32 -8.52 -6.21
N ILE A 9 -7.02 -8.41 -6.50
CA ILE A 9 -6.14 -7.44 -5.83
C ILE A 9 -6.60 -6.01 -6.13
N ALA A 10 -6.99 -5.71 -7.36
CA ALA A 10 -7.47 -4.39 -7.75
C ALA A 10 -8.79 -4.02 -7.06
N VAL A 11 -9.75 -4.94 -6.98
CA VAL A 11 -11.05 -4.70 -6.33
C VAL A 11 -10.88 -4.55 -4.81
N ILE A 12 -10.11 -5.44 -4.18
CA ILE A 12 -9.86 -5.35 -2.73
C ILE A 12 -9.05 -4.08 -2.42
N GLY A 13 -7.97 -3.84 -3.16
CA GLY A 13 -7.10 -2.68 -2.98
C GLY A 13 -7.83 -1.36 -3.20
N GLY A 14 -8.59 -1.25 -4.29
CA GLY A 14 -9.45 -0.10 -4.58
C GLY A 14 -10.54 0.09 -3.52
N GLY A 15 -11.20 -0.98 -3.10
CA GLY A 15 -12.18 -0.96 -2.01
C GLY A 15 -11.58 -0.47 -0.69
N THR A 16 -10.36 -0.89 -0.39
CA THR A 16 -9.63 -0.46 0.82
C THR A 16 -9.28 1.02 0.75
N LEU A 17 -8.80 1.51 -0.40
CA LEU A 17 -8.53 2.94 -0.62
C LEU A 17 -9.80 3.76 -0.41
N ILE A 18 -10.90 3.39 -1.05
CA ILE A 18 -12.20 4.08 -0.90
C ILE A 18 -12.64 4.05 0.57
N GLY A 19 -12.55 2.90 1.24
CA GLY A 19 -12.89 2.76 2.65
C GLY A 19 -12.07 3.68 3.56
N VAL A 20 -10.77 3.84 3.26
CA VAL A 20 -9.87 4.76 3.98
C VAL A 20 -10.29 6.21 3.72
N PHE A 21 -10.57 6.59 2.47
CA PHE A 21 -11.07 7.93 2.13
C PHE A 21 -12.39 8.24 2.84
N CYS A 22 -13.35 7.30 2.88
CA CYS A 22 -14.61 7.47 3.59
C CYS A 22 -14.44 7.61 5.11
N LYS A 23 -13.37 7.05 5.69
CA LYS A 23 -13.10 7.15 7.13
C LYS A 23 -12.36 8.43 7.54
N MET A 24 -11.91 9.24 6.60
CA MET A 24 -11.26 10.52 6.88
C MET A 24 -12.29 11.57 7.32
N LYS A 25 -12.59 11.61 8.62
CA LYS A 25 -13.55 12.57 9.19
C LYS A 25 -13.01 13.99 9.31
N ASP A 26 -11.70 14.16 9.47
CA ASP A 26 -11.04 15.46 9.70
C ASP A 26 -10.24 15.98 8.49
N GLY A 27 -10.54 15.49 7.27
CA GLY A 27 -9.89 15.94 6.04
C GLY A 27 -8.46 15.41 5.83
N PHE A 28 -7.69 16.10 4.98
CA PHE A 28 -6.34 15.71 4.53
C PHE A 28 -5.23 16.15 5.51
N GLY A 29 -5.33 15.73 6.77
CA GLY A 29 -4.26 15.94 7.75
C GLY A 29 -3.00 15.11 7.44
N PRO A 30 -1.82 15.48 7.99
CA PRO A 30 -0.56 14.78 7.72
C PRO A 30 -0.59 13.29 8.09
N MET A 31 -1.35 12.91 9.14
CA MET A 31 -1.54 11.50 9.49
C MET A 31 -2.42 10.75 8.48
N ASN A 32 -3.50 11.39 8.01
CA ASN A 32 -4.42 10.82 7.03
C ASN A 32 -3.74 10.62 5.67
N LEU A 33 -2.95 11.60 5.21
CA LEU A 33 -2.13 11.44 4.00
C LEU A 33 -1.12 10.30 4.11
N ARG A 34 -0.48 10.11 5.27
CA ARG A 34 0.43 8.98 5.49
C ARG A 34 -0.29 7.66 5.33
N VAL A 35 -1.48 7.50 5.94
CA VAL A 35 -2.29 6.28 5.83
C VAL A 35 -2.70 6.01 4.38
N VAL A 36 -3.19 7.00 3.64
CA VAL A 36 -3.51 6.83 2.21
C VAL A 36 -2.29 6.48 1.38
N GLY A 37 -1.16 7.14 1.63
CA GLY A 37 0.10 6.84 0.94
C GLY A 37 0.53 5.39 1.17
N ILE A 38 0.51 4.91 2.41
CA ILE A 38 0.87 3.51 2.74
C ILE A 38 -0.07 2.53 2.04
N VAL A 39 -1.38 2.77 2.09
CA VAL A 39 -2.37 1.89 1.47
C VAL A 39 -2.22 1.87 -0.04
N LEU A 40 -1.98 3.04 -0.66
CA LEU A 40 -1.74 3.14 -2.10
C LEU A 40 -0.48 2.36 -2.51
N VAL A 41 0.64 2.56 -1.82
CA VAL A 41 1.89 1.88 -2.14
C VAL A 41 1.76 0.38 -1.91
N ALA A 42 1.08 -0.07 -0.84
CA ALA A 42 0.82 -1.49 -0.59
C ALA A 42 0.03 -2.13 -1.75
N VAL A 43 -1.04 -1.50 -2.23
CA VAL A 43 -1.84 -2.00 -3.36
C VAL A 43 -1.03 -2.08 -4.64
N LEU A 44 -0.27 -1.03 -4.98
CA LEU A 44 0.59 -1.02 -6.16
C LEU A 44 1.70 -2.07 -6.06
N THR A 45 2.22 -2.30 -4.86
CA THR A 45 3.26 -3.31 -4.61
C THR A 45 2.72 -4.73 -4.75
N SER A 46 1.50 -5.00 -4.26
CA SER A 46 0.81 -6.27 -4.48
C SER A 46 0.52 -6.53 -5.96
N LEU A 47 0.17 -5.49 -6.73
CA LEU A 47 0.00 -5.61 -8.18
C LEU A 47 1.34 -5.87 -8.88
N LEU A 48 2.41 -5.18 -8.49
CA LEU A 48 3.76 -5.37 -9.03
C LEU A 48 4.26 -6.81 -8.82
N ALA A 49 3.99 -7.38 -7.65
CA ALA A 49 4.39 -8.75 -7.30
C ALA A 49 3.75 -9.82 -8.19
N VAL A 50 2.58 -9.54 -8.78
CA VAL A 50 1.80 -10.50 -9.57
C VAL A 50 1.90 -10.24 -11.07
N LEU A 51 2.19 -9.01 -11.50
CA LEU A 51 2.23 -8.63 -12.92
C LEU A 51 3.57 -8.91 -13.62
N LYS A 52 4.65 -9.15 -12.87
CA LYS A 52 5.96 -9.52 -13.41
C LYS A 52 6.51 -10.72 -12.67
N ASP A 53 7.07 -11.67 -13.39
CA ASP A 53 7.71 -12.86 -12.81
C ASP A 53 8.83 -12.50 -11.81
N ASP A 54 9.63 -11.47 -12.13
CA ASP A 54 10.66 -10.92 -11.23
C ASP A 54 10.14 -9.83 -10.26
N GLY A 55 8.83 -9.58 -10.28
CA GLY A 55 8.18 -8.52 -9.50
C GLY A 55 8.21 -8.77 -7.99
N PHE A 56 8.37 -10.02 -7.57
CA PHE A 56 8.37 -10.41 -6.16
C PHE A 56 9.52 -9.76 -5.38
N THR A 57 10.76 -9.84 -5.87
CA THR A 57 11.93 -9.24 -5.20
C THR A 57 11.78 -7.72 -5.09
N ALA A 58 11.30 -7.07 -6.16
CA ALA A 58 11.04 -5.64 -6.15
C ALA A 58 9.95 -5.28 -5.13
N ALA A 59 8.88 -6.08 -5.06
CA ALA A 59 7.80 -5.87 -4.13
C ALA A 59 8.24 -6.01 -2.66
N ILE A 60 9.07 -7.01 -2.35
CA ILE A 60 9.67 -7.16 -1.03
C ILE A 60 10.55 -5.95 -0.67
N GLY A 61 11.33 -5.43 -1.63
CA GLY A 61 12.13 -4.23 -1.42
C GLY A 61 11.29 -2.98 -1.09
N VAL A 62 10.18 -2.79 -1.82
CA VAL A 62 9.24 -1.67 -1.56
C VAL A 62 8.56 -1.83 -0.20
N LEU A 63 8.10 -3.04 0.16
CA LEU A 63 7.53 -3.31 1.48
C LEU A 63 8.54 -3.08 2.61
N GLY A 64 9.81 -3.48 2.40
CA GLY A 64 10.89 -3.24 3.34
C GLY A 64 11.17 -1.74 3.55
N ALA A 65 11.14 -0.94 2.49
CA ALA A 65 11.29 0.51 2.58
C ALA A 65 10.15 1.17 3.36
N ILE A 66 8.89 0.75 3.13
CA ILE A 66 7.73 1.24 3.89
C ILE A 66 7.83 0.80 5.36
N ALA A 67 8.14 -0.47 5.62
CA ALA A 67 8.31 -0.97 6.98
C ALA A 67 9.43 -0.21 7.71
N GLY A 68 10.55 0.07 7.04
CA GLY A 68 11.61 0.93 7.56
C GLY A 68 11.13 2.37 7.84
N TYR A 69 10.34 2.97 6.96
CA TYR A 69 9.75 4.29 7.20
C TYR A 69 8.79 4.31 8.39
N LEU A 70 8.00 3.25 8.58
CA LEU A 70 7.00 3.17 9.65
C LEU A 70 7.57 2.72 11.01
N PHE A 71 8.56 1.83 11.01
CA PHE A 71 9.09 1.16 12.21
C PHE A 71 10.57 1.45 12.48
N GLY A 72 11.29 2.12 11.59
CA GLY A 72 12.75 2.33 11.65
C GLY A 72 13.22 3.35 12.68
N SER A 73 12.59 3.40 13.86
CA SER A 73 12.84 4.33 14.96
C SER A 73 12.47 5.78 14.65
N GLN A 74 11.29 6.19 15.13
CA GLN A 74 11.20 7.53 15.71
C GLN A 74 12.01 7.46 17.00
N THR A 75 13.31 7.77 16.93
CA THR A 75 13.97 8.27 18.13
C THR A 75 13.33 9.64 18.38
N ASP A 76 12.26 9.58 19.16
CA ASP A 76 11.63 10.71 19.80
C ASP A 76 12.77 11.52 20.46
N LYS A 77 12.84 12.80 20.13
CA LYS A 77 13.63 13.78 20.89
C LYS A 77 12.69 14.48 21.84
#